data_AF-C5A379-F1
#
_entry.id   AF-C5A379-F1
#
_cell.length_a   1.000
_cell.length_b   1.000
_cell.length_c   1.000
_cell.angle_alpha   90.00
_cell.angle_beta   90.00
_cell.angle_gamma   90.00
#
_symmetry.space_group_name_H-M   'P 1'
#
loop_
_entity.id
_entity.type
_entity.pdbx_description
1 polymer ?
#
loop_
_entity_poly.entity_id
_entity_poly.type
_entity_poly.pdbx_seq_one_letter_code
_entity_poly.pdbx_strand_id
1 'polypeptide(L)'
;MPGEIKPELTERAAETLLAMWLILISAFFFLRWELAYLILPILWVFFVSIFFFRPEIKLEVRREIPHDRMLEGEVAEIRLRVKSNARIPSLKIEEDIPDGLELVEGSREHVLSLGKDEERVIKYRVRVRRGIHEFNGVRVSYRDPMGFFKLDHFIEHYTELIGMPLIEDVPTPYSTRGTKITAGPLPSPRIGEGVEFHAIREYQPGDPLKIINWKATAKTGKIMANEYESERKVDVIFIVDASYRGRRVFDHLVRAAASLMLNALNNGTSFGLLLAEAVPLWVRVDYGKRHFFKCIDFLSTAKPDRNNMIAYQVEHLIRSRFPARAQLLYFSTLLTEESREALRTMSAYGYRVVVISPDPYSLVEPKTKEEELAVRILRLKRKAQLRRMATYGIIIDWDVKKPLKAAIAEVIHP
;
A
#
# COMPACT_ATOMS: atom_id res chain seq x y z
N MET A 1 34.61 -7.57 -6.86
CA MET A 1 35.12 -7.12 -8.17
C MET A 1 34.00 -7.32 -9.16
N PRO A 2 33.41 -6.28 -9.76
CA PRO A 2 32.43 -6.48 -10.82
C PRO A 2 33.16 -7.16 -11.98
N GLY A 3 32.64 -8.28 -12.46
CA GLY A 3 33.24 -9.05 -13.55
C GLY A 3 33.51 -8.14 -14.76
N GLU A 4 34.64 -8.34 -15.42
CA GLU A 4 34.93 -7.66 -16.69
C GLU A 4 33.73 -7.84 -17.63
N ILE A 5 33.07 -6.74 -17.96
CA ILE A 5 31.95 -6.73 -18.89
C ILE A 5 32.56 -6.97 -20.28
N LYS A 6 32.43 -8.20 -20.79
CA LYS A 6 33.00 -8.57 -22.09
C LYS A 6 31.97 -8.34 -23.19
N PRO A 7 32.34 -7.67 -24.29
CA PRO A 7 31.45 -7.53 -25.42
C PRO A 7 31.22 -8.87 -26.11
N GLU A 8 29.98 -9.09 -26.52
CA GLU A 8 29.56 -10.26 -27.27
C GLU A 8 29.47 -9.93 -28.76
N LEU A 9 29.90 -10.89 -29.59
CA LEU A 9 29.69 -10.84 -31.03
C LEU A 9 28.22 -11.20 -31.32
N THR A 10 27.58 -10.41 -32.16
CA THR A 10 26.20 -10.67 -32.59
C THR A 10 26.13 -11.73 -33.68
N GLU A 11 24.92 -12.25 -33.96
CA GLU A 11 24.67 -13.11 -35.12
C GLU A 11 25.11 -12.48 -36.43
N ARG A 12 24.90 -11.16 -36.59
CA ARG A 12 25.38 -10.41 -37.78
C ARG A 12 26.89 -10.41 -37.92
N ALA A 13 27.65 -10.39 -36.82
CA ALA A 13 29.09 -10.52 -36.89
C ALA A 13 29.50 -11.94 -37.33
N ALA A 14 28.82 -12.97 -36.83
CA ALA A 14 29.06 -14.35 -37.24
C ALA A 14 28.73 -14.57 -38.73
N GLU A 15 27.60 -14.05 -39.21
CA GLU A 15 27.19 -14.10 -40.61
C GLU A 15 28.18 -13.39 -41.54
N THR A 16 28.68 -12.21 -41.15
CA THR A 16 29.66 -11.47 -41.98
C THR A 16 31.02 -12.15 -41.99
N LEU A 17 31.47 -12.72 -40.87
CA LEU A 17 32.69 -13.54 -40.83
C LEU A 17 32.53 -14.81 -41.69
N LEU A 18 31.37 -15.47 -41.64
CA LEU A 18 31.09 -16.64 -42.46
C LEU A 18 31.06 -16.28 -43.95
N ALA A 19 30.44 -15.17 -44.33
CA ALA A 19 30.45 -14.65 -45.70
C ALA A 19 31.88 -14.38 -46.18
N MET A 20 32.74 -13.80 -45.34
CA MET A 20 34.15 -13.58 -45.65
C MET A 20 34.89 -14.90 -45.92
N TRP A 21 34.68 -15.92 -45.09
CA TRP A 21 35.25 -17.25 -45.29
C TRP A 21 34.74 -17.92 -46.57
N LEU A 22 33.44 -17.81 -46.88
CA LEU A 22 32.86 -18.35 -48.11
C LEU A 22 33.47 -17.69 -49.37
N ILE A 23 33.73 -16.38 -49.33
CA ILE A 23 34.40 -15.67 -50.43
C ILE A 23 35.83 -16.19 -50.62
N LEU A 24 36.60 -16.38 -49.53
CA LEU A 24 37.96 -16.94 -49.60
C LEU A 24 37.96 -18.38 -50.16
N ILE A 25 37.05 -19.23 -49.68
CA ILE A 25 36.92 -20.62 -50.14
C ILE A 25 36.55 -20.65 -51.63
N SER A 26 35.64 -19.77 -52.07
CA SER A 26 35.26 -19.65 -53.48
C SER A 26 36.42 -19.17 -54.34
N ALA A 27 37.16 -18.14 -53.90
CA ALA A 27 38.35 -17.63 -54.60
C ALA A 27 39.40 -18.73 -54.81
N PHE A 28 39.63 -19.55 -53.77
CA PHE A 28 40.52 -20.70 -53.83
C PHE A 28 40.02 -21.77 -54.80
N PHE A 29 38.76 -22.19 -54.70
CA PHE A 29 38.19 -23.28 -55.49
C PHE A 29 38.13 -22.95 -56.99
N PHE A 30 37.82 -21.70 -57.34
CA PHE A 30 37.76 -21.25 -58.74
C PHE A 30 39.11 -20.74 -59.29
N LEU A 31 40.19 -20.77 -58.49
CA LEU A 31 41.50 -20.18 -58.83
C LEU A 31 41.43 -18.69 -59.24
N ARG A 32 40.37 -17.99 -58.81
CA ARG A 32 40.10 -16.59 -59.12
C ARG A 32 40.37 -15.72 -57.91
N TRP A 33 41.65 -15.41 -57.70
CA TRP A 33 42.08 -14.60 -56.56
C TRP A 33 41.57 -13.16 -56.60
N GLU A 34 41.10 -12.68 -57.76
CA GLU A 34 40.40 -11.42 -57.88
C GLU A 34 39.14 -11.33 -56.98
N LEU A 35 38.52 -12.46 -56.63
CA LEU A 35 37.38 -12.49 -55.72
C LEU A 35 37.75 -12.09 -54.28
N ALA A 36 39.03 -12.21 -53.88
CA ALA A 36 39.48 -11.79 -52.56
C ALA A 36 39.35 -10.27 -52.35
N TYR A 37 39.35 -9.47 -53.42
CA TYR A 37 39.12 -8.02 -53.32
C TYR A 37 37.73 -7.66 -52.78
N LEU A 38 36.74 -8.56 -52.89
CA LEU A 38 35.40 -8.36 -52.32
C LEU A 38 35.39 -8.34 -50.79
N ILE A 39 36.46 -8.83 -50.14
CA ILE A 39 36.59 -8.86 -48.68
C ILE A 39 37.05 -7.50 -48.13
N LEU A 40 37.78 -6.71 -48.92
CA LEU A 40 38.30 -5.40 -48.49
C LEU A 40 37.22 -4.47 -47.89
N PRO A 41 36.04 -4.26 -48.50
CA PRO A 41 35.00 -3.45 -47.90
C PRO A 41 34.46 -4.04 -46.58
N ILE A 42 34.36 -5.37 -46.46
CA ILE A 42 33.90 -6.03 -45.22
C ILE A 42 34.93 -5.83 -44.11
N LEU A 43 36.22 -6.04 -44.40
CA LEU A 43 37.31 -5.76 -43.47
C LEU A 43 37.35 -4.30 -43.07
N TRP A 44 37.09 -3.37 -44.00
CA TRP A 44 37.04 -1.95 -43.69
C TRP A 44 35.89 -1.62 -42.73
N VAL A 45 34.69 -2.16 -42.95
CA VAL A 45 33.55 -1.96 -42.06
C VAL A 45 33.82 -2.55 -40.67
N PHE A 46 34.43 -3.72 -40.59
CA PHE A 46 34.82 -4.35 -39.33
C PHE A 46 35.91 -3.56 -38.60
N PHE A 47 36.90 -3.05 -39.34
CA PHE A 47 37.94 -2.16 -38.83
C PHE A 47 37.33 -0.88 -38.24
N VAL A 48 36.41 -0.23 -38.97
CA VAL A 48 35.73 0.96 -38.47
C VAL A 48 34.92 0.66 -37.20
N SER A 49 34.19 -0.46 -37.14
CA SER A 49 33.44 -0.86 -35.95
C SER A 49 34.36 -1.07 -34.74
N ILE A 50 35.48 -1.80 -34.89
CA ILE A 50 36.43 -2.06 -33.80
C ILE A 50 37.19 -0.82 -33.33
N PHE A 51 37.55 0.10 -34.23
CA PHE A 51 38.37 1.25 -33.86
C PHE A 51 37.55 2.45 -33.37
N PHE A 52 36.37 2.67 -33.93
CA PHE A 52 35.55 3.85 -33.62
C PHE A 52 34.35 3.56 -32.72
N PHE A 53 33.88 2.31 -32.67
CA PHE A 53 32.66 1.93 -31.96
C PHE A 53 32.93 0.80 -30.96
N ARG A 54 34.05 0.90 -30.24
CA ARG A 54 34.33 -0.04 -29.15
C ARG A 54 33.20 0.00 -28.13
N PRO A 55 32.61 -1.16 -27.79
CA PRO A 55 31.54 -1.23 -26.82
C PRO A 55 32.08 -0.87 -25.43
N GLU A 56 31.69 0.29 -24.92
CA GLU A 56 32.01 0.73 -23.56
C GLU A 56 30.76 1.38 -22.95
N ILE A 57 30.28 0.81 -21.84
CA ILE A 57 29.16 1.36 -21.08
C ILE A 57 29.73 2.01 -19.81
N LYS A 58 29.94 3.32 -19.89
CA LYS A 58 30.20 4.19 -18.74
C LYS A 58 29.04 5.17 -18.63
N LEU A 59 28.06 4.77 -17.83
CA LEU A 59 26.82 5.51 -17.64
C LEU A 59 26.65 5.88 -16.17
N GLU A 60 26.27 7.13 -15.93
CA GLU A 60 25.72 7.57 -14.66
C GLU A 60 24.20 7.66 -14.81
N VAL A 61 23.48 6.92 -13.97
CA VAL A 61 22.02 6.86 -13.98
C VAL A 61 21.50 7.43 -12.67
N ARG A 62 20.55 8.36 -12.75
CA ARG A 62 19.83 8.92 -11.60
C ARG A 62 18.34 8.95 -11.86
N ARG A 63 17.57 8.34 -10.97
CA ARG A 63 16.11 8.35 -11.00
C ARG A 63 15.59 9.39 -10.02
N GLU A 64 14.80 10.32 -10.54
CA GLU A 64 14.10 11.33 -9.75
C GLU A 64 12.62 11.00 -9.71
N ILE A 65 12.12 10.81 -8.50
CA ILE A 65 10.69 10.66 -8.19
C ILE A 65 10.18 11.97 -7.56
N PRO A 66 8.90 12.32 -7.73
CA PRO A 66 8.36 13.58 -7.20
C PRO A 66 8.35 13.59 -5.67
N HIS A 67 7.90 12.49 -5.07
CA HIS A 67 7.91 12.23 -3.63
C HIS A 67 8.15 10.74 -3.40
N ASP A 68 8.73 10.40 -2.25
CA ASP A 68 8.90 9.01 -1.78
C ASP A 68 7.58 8.33 -1.43
N ARG A 69 6.55 9.13 -1.10
CA ARG A 69 5.23 8.69 -0.68
C ARG A 69 4.15 9.35 -1.50
N MET A 70 3.29 8.54 -2.11
CA MET A 70 2.19 9.01 -2.95
C MET A 70 0.91 8.25 -2.61
N LEU A 71 -0.24 8.89 -2.80
CA LEU A 71 -1.52 8.21 -2.59
C LEU A 71 -1.79 7.24 -3.74
N GLU A 72 -2.41 6.12 -3.41
CA GLU A 72 -2.91 5.16 -4.39
C GLU A 72 -3.83 5.86 -5.40
N GLY A 73 -3.58 5.59 -6.69
CA GLY A 73 -4.29 6.18 -7.82
C GLY A 73 -3.65 7.46 -8.36
N GLU A 74 -2.74 8.10 -7.62
CA GLU A 74 -1.97 9.24 -8.13
C GLU A 74 -1.01 8.80 -9.25
N VAL A 75 -0.71 9.75 -10.13
CA VAL A 75 0.20 9.56 -11.25
C VAL A 75 1.53 10.22 -10.92
N ALA A 76 2.59 9.41 -10.80
CA ALA A 76 3.94 9.86 -10.59
C ALA A 76 4.65 10.06 -11.94
N GLU A 77 5.21 11.26 -12.18
CA GLU A 77 6.16 11.48 -13.29
C GLU A 77 7.57 11.10 -12.82
N ILE A 78 8.11 10.02 -13.38
CA ILE A 78 9.46 9.56 -13.10
C ILE A 78 10.41 10.13 -14.16
N ARG A 79 11.52 10.70 -13.70
CA ARG A 79 12.57 11.27 -14.56
C ARG A 79 13.84 10.44 -14.39
N LEU A 80 14.23 9.72 -15.43
CA LEU A 80 15.48 8.99 -15.48
C LEU A 80 16.52 9.81 -16.24
N ARG A 81 17.49 10.34 -15.51
CA ARG A 81 18.64 11.06 -16.07
C ARG A 81 19.74 10.05 -16.36
N VAL A 82 20.18 10.05 -17.61
CA VAL A 82 21.23 9.15 -18.10
C VAL A 82 22.32 10.02 -18.70
N LYS A 83 23.51 9.96 -18.12
CA LYS A 83 24.70 10.66 -18.60
C LYS A 83 25.74 9.64 -19.02
N SER A 84 26.35 9.84 -20.19
CA SER A 84 27.44 8.98 -20.65
C SER A 84 28.78 9.69 -20.63
N ASN A 85 29.81 9.01 -20.16
CA ASN A 85 31.20 9.50 -20.21
C ASN A 85 31.92 9.08 -21.51
N ALA A 86 31.22 8.37 -22.40
CA ALA A 86 31.71 7.90 -23.68
C ALA A 86 30.65 8.17 -24.77
N ARG A 87 31.03 8.05 -26.04
CA ARG A 87 30.07 8.15 -27.14
C ARG A 87 29.39 6.79 -27.32
N ILE A 88 28.06 6.77 -27.17
CA ILE A 88 27.22 5.59 -27.36
C ILE A 88 26.23 5.85 -28.50
N PRO A 89 26.43 5.28 -29.69
CA PRO A 89 25.59 5.55 -30.85
C PRO A 89 24.19 4.94 -30.74
N SER A 90 24.07 3.75 -30.12
CA SER A 90 22.78 3.10 -29.87
C SER A 90 22.78 2.48 -28.49
N LEU A 91 22.02 3.10 -27.59
CA LEU A 91 21.75 2.63 -26.24
C LEU A 91 20.28 2.26 -26.14
N LYS A 92 19.99 0.98 -25.93
CA LYS A 92 18.69 0.53 -25.47
C LYS A 92 18.69 0.53 -23.95
N ILE A 93 17.71 1.20 -23.36
CA ILE A 93 17.46 1.26 -21.93
C ILE A 93 16.12 0.58 -21.70
N GLU A 94 16.12 -0.45 -20.88
CA GLU A 94 14.92 -1.17 -20.44
C GLU A 94 14.78 -0.98 -18.94
N GLU A 95 13.69 -0.33 -18.56
CA GLU A 95 13.38 -0.07 -17.16
C GLU A 95 12.53 -1.20 -16.57
N ASP A 96 12.98 -1.69 -15.41
CA ASP A 96 12.24 -2.68 -14.64
C ASP A 96 11.23 -1.98 -13.72
N ILE A 97 10.05 -1.68 -14.27
CA ILE A 97 8.97 -1.04 -13.54
C ILE A 97 8.29 -2.09 -12.63
N PRO A 98 8.25 -1.89 -11.31
CA PRO A 98 7.60 -2.81 -10.37
C PRO A 98 6.15 -3.13 -10.73
N ASP A 99 5.70 -4.37 -10.48
CA ASP A 99 4.35 -4.85 -10.82
C ASP A 99 3.20 -4.00 -10.25
N GLY A 100 3.44 -3.35 -9.11
CA GLY A 100 2.47 -2.48 -8.47
C GLY A 100 2.37 -1.07 -9.09
N LEU A 101 3.19 -0.75 -10.08
CA LEU A 101 3.16 0.52 -10.81
C LEU A 101 2.65 0.28 -12.23
N GLU A 102 1.55 0.94 -12.57
CA GLU A 102 0.95 0.80 -13.90
C GLU A 102 1.45 1.92 -14.80
N LEU A 103 2.14 1.57 -15.89
CA LEU A 103 2.61 2.55 -16.87
C LEU A 103 1.41 3.20 -17.58
N VAL A 104 1.18 4.49 -17.34
CA VAL A 104 0.10 5.27 -17.95
C VAL A 104 0.58 5.92 -19.25
N GLU A 105 1.80 6.47 -19.23
CA GLU A 105 2.41 7.10 -20.40
C GLU A 105 3.92 6.90 -20.45
N GLY A 106 4.44 6.84 -21.66
CA GLY A 106 5.84 6.51 -21.93
C GLY A 106 6.00 5.06 -22.37
N SER A 107 7.23 4.57 -22.24
CA SER A 107 7.61 3.20 -22.62
C SER A 107 8.47 2.62 -21.51
N ARG A 108 8.54 1.29 -21.41
CA ARG A 108 9.57 0.60 -20.60
C ARG A 108 10.91 0.57 -21.32
N GLU A 109 10.88 0.62 -22.65
CA GLU A 109 12.04 0.57 -23.50
C GLU A 109 12.27 1.91 -24.20
N HIS A 110 13.51 2.38 -24.14
CA HIS A 110 13.95 3.59 -24.79
C HIS A 110 15.20 3.31 -25.61
N VAL A 111 15.22 3.78 -26.85
CA VAL A 111 16.42 3.72 -27.70
C VAL A 111 16.88 5.14 -27.97
N LEU A 112 18.14 5.41 -27.66
CA LEU A 112 18.72 6.75 -27.77
C LEU A 112 20.20 6.69 -28.11
N SER A 113 20.72 7.79 -28.64
CA SER A 113 22.15 8.00 -28.86
C SER A 113 22.66 9.02 -27.85
N LEU A 114 23.83 8.78 -27.26
CA LEU A 114 24.53 9.71 -26.37
C LEU A 114 25.91 10.04 -26.94
N GLY A 115 26.20 11.32 -27.05
CA GLY A 115 27.55 11.84 -27.20
C GLY A 115 28.35 11.69 -25.89
N LYS A 116 29.65 11.99 -25.99
CA LYS A 116 30.51 12.05 -24.81
C LYS A 116 30.07 13.20 -23.91
N ASP A 117 29.92 12.91 -22.62
CA ASP A 117 29.46 13.84 -21.58
C ASP A 117 28.04 14.39 -21.81
N GLU A 118 27.27 13.80 -22.74
CA GLU A 118 25.89 14.16 -22.99
C GLU A 118 24.97 13.56 -21.93
N GLU A 119 23.99 14.35 -21.49
CA GLU A 119 22.92 13.94 -20.58
C GLU A 119 21.59 13.96 -21.32
N ARG A 120 20.80 12.90 -21.14
CA ARG A 120 19.41 12.83 -21.61
C ARG A 120 18.48 12.50 -20.45
N VAL A 121 17.29 13.07 -20.50
CA VAL A 121 16.23 12.83 -19.52
C VAL A 121 15.11 12.06 -20.20
N ILE A 122 14.86 10.86 -19.70
CA ILE A 122 13.72 10.04 -20.08
C ILE A 122 12.60 10.31 -19.07
N LYS A 123 11.39 10.54 -19.57
CA LYS A 123 10.21 10.76 -18.73
C LYS A 123 9.17 9.69 -19.01
N TYR A 124 8.60 9.16 -17.94
CA TYR A 124 7.46 8.25 -18.02
C TYR A 124 6.54 8.46 -16.81
N ARG A 125 5.27 8.13 -16.97
CA ARG A 125 4.25 8.33 -15.94
C ARG A 125 3.67 7.00 -15.49
N VAL A 126 3.69 6.76 -14.19
CA VAL A 126 3.14 5.55 -13.58
C VAL A 126 2.01 5.89 -12.62
N ARG A 127 0.94 5.09 -12.64
CA ARG A 127 -0.12 5.13 -11.64
C ARG A 127 0.28 4.26 -10.46
N VAL A 128 0.30 4.86 -9.28
CA VAL A 128 0.76 4.22 -8.04
C VAL A 128 -0.35 3.34 -7.47
N ARG A 129 -0.07 2.07 -7.19
CA ARG A 129 -0.93 1.21 -6.35
C ARG A 129 -0.41 1.18 -4.93
N ARG A 130 -1.25 0.76 -3.98
CA ARG A 130 -0.82 0.59 -2.58
C ARG A 130 0.31 -0.45 -2.47
N GLY A 131 1.37 -0.15 -1.73
CA GLY A 131 2.51 -1.04 -1.55
C GLY A 131 3.85 -0.33 -1.62
N ILE A 132 4.92 -1.07 -1.32
CA ILE A 132 6.31 -0.65 -1.57
C ILE A 132 6.68 -1.07 -2.99
N HIS A 133 7.18 -0.13 -3.79
CA HIS A 133 7.64 -0.35 -5.15
C HIS A 133 9.13 -0.03 -5.25
N GLU A 134 9.93 -1.07 -5.45
CA GLU A 134 11.39 -0.99 -5.45
C GLU A 134 11.92 -1.05 -6.88
N PHE A 135 12.54 0.04 -7.32
CA PHE A 135 13.33 0.04 -8.55
C PHE A 135 14.74 -0.41 -8.23
N ASN A 136 15.14 -1.59 -8.69
CA ASN A 136 16.46 -2.16 -8.37
C ASN A 136 17.59 -1.58 -9.22
N GLY A 137 17.27 -1.11 -10.42
CA GLY A 137 18.27 -0.64 -11.37
C GLY A 137 17.67 -0.52 -12.75
N VAL A 138 18.55 -0.41 -13.75
CA VAL A 138 18.17 -0.25 -15.15
C VAL A 138 18.97 -1.22 -16.00
N ARG A 139 18.31 -1.94 -16.91
CA ARG A 139 19.01 -2.78 -17.89
C ARG A 139 19.37 -1.93 -19.09
N VAL A 140 20.64 -1.95 -19.46
CA VAL A 140 21.15 -1.22 -20.62
C VAL A 140 21.80 -2.18 -21.60
N SER A 141 21.60 -1.92 -22.89
CA SER A 141 22.15 -2.71 -23.99
C SER A 141 22.74 -1.77 -25.03
N TYR A 142 24.05 -1.87 -25.22
CA TYR A 142 24.77 -1.18 -26.27
C TYR A 142 24.73 -2.00 -27.56
N ARG A 143 24.59 -1.30 -28.69
CA ARG A 143 24.84 -1.89 -30.02
C ARG A 143 25.63 -0.91 -30.88
N ASP A 144 26.64 -1.39 -31.60
CA ASP A 144 27.36 -0.56 -32.57
C ASP A 144 26.51 -0.32 -33.84
N PRO A 145 26.81 0.71 -34.65
CA PRO A 145 26.00 1.03 -35.83
C PRO A 145 25.98 -0.08 -36.90
N MET A 146 27.05 -0.88 -36.99
CA MET A 146 27.14 -2.02 -37.91
C MET A 146 26.45 -3.26 -37.33
N GLY A 147 26.17 -3.25 -36.02
CA GLY A 147 25.48 -4.30 -35.30
C GLY A 147 26.31 -5.55 -35.10
N PHE A 148 27.64 -5.45 -35.06
CA PHE A 148 28.58 -6.54 -34.81
C PHE A 148 28.82 -6.84 -33.33
N PHE A 149 28.70 -5.83 -32.48
CA PHE A 149 28.98 -5.90 -31.06
C PHE A 149 27.73 -5.57 -30.26
N LYS A 150 27.51 -6.36 -29.22
CA LYS A 150 26.50 -6.13 -28.20
C LYS A 150 27.17 -6.14 -26.83
N LEU A 151 26.72 -5.25 -25.95
CA LEU A 151 27.13 -5.27 -24.55
C LEU A 151 25.89 -5.03 -23.71
N ASP A 152 25.49 -6.05 -22.94
CA ASP A 152 24.38 -5.94 -21.99
C ASP A 152 24.95 -5.71 -20.59
N HIS A 153 24.35 -4.79 -19.85
CA HIS A 153 24.75 -4.50 -18.50
C HIS A 153 23.54 -4.11 -17.64
N PHE A 154 23.59 -4.46 -16.36
CA PHE A 154 22.59 -4.03 -15.39
C PHE A 154 23.25 -3.01 -14.46
N ILE A 155 22.70 -1.80 -14.43
CA ILE A 155 23.18 -0.72 -13.58
C ILE A 155 22.32 -0.69 -12.33
N GLU A 156 22.91 -1.09 -11.20
CA GLU A 156 22.25 -1.02 -9.89
C GLU A 156 21.97 0.44 -9.53
N HIS A 157 20.69 0.75 -9.31
CA HIS A 157 20.25 2.08 -8.88
C HIS A 157 18.94 1.94 -8.11
N TYR A 158 19.07 1.78 -6.80
CA TYR A 158 17.94 1.57 -5.90
C TYR A 158 17.13 2.87 -5.73
N THR A 159 15.82 2.77 -5.93
CA THR A 159 14.87 3.84 -5.62
C THR A 159 13.59 3.21 -5.11
N GLU A 160 13.02 3.76 -4.04
CA GLU A 160 11.78 3.26 -3.45
C GLU A 160 10.66 4.28 -3.61
N LEU A 161 9.47 3.81 -4.00
CA LEU A 161 8.24 4.59 -4.03
C LEU A 161 7.18 3.86 -3.20
N ILE A 162 6.64 4.53 -2.19
CA ILE A 162 5.62 3.98 -1.30
C ILE A 162 4.25 4.50 -1.74
N GLY A 163 3.39 3.58 -2.18
CA GLY A 163 1.97 3.82 -2.40
C GLY A 163 1.17 3.70 -1.10
N MET A 164 0.71 4.82 -0.59
CA MET A 164 -0.18 4.90 0.57
C MET A 164 -1.62 4.56 0.18
N PRO A 165 -2.43 3.97 1.07
CA PRO A 165 -3.84 3.71 0.79
C PRO A 165 -4.58 5.00 0.46
N LEU A 166 -5.52 4.93 -0.50
CA LEU A 166 -6.45 6.01 -0.77
C LEU A 166 -7.28 6.31 0.48
N ILE A 167 -7.39 7.59 0.82
CA ILE A 167 -8.17 8.07 1.96
C ILE A 167 -9.38 8.86 1.44
N GLU A 168 -10.56 8.45 1.87
CA GLU A 168 -11.83 9.10 1.53
C GLU A 168 -12.44 9.76 2.76
N ASP A 169 -13.22 10.81 2.55
CA ASP A 169 -14.04 11.38 3.63
C ASP A 169 -15.26 10.48 3.89
N VAL A 170 -15.33 9.96 5.12
CA VAL A 170 -16.36 9.00 5.55
C VAL A 170 -16.88 9.34 6.95
N PRO A 171 -18.19 9.15 7.20
CA PRO A 171 -18.79 9.41 8.50
C PRO A 171 -18.30 8.39 9.55
N THR A 172 -18.21 8.81 10.81
CA THR A 172 -17.85 7.92 11.93
C THR A 172 -18.95 6.92 12.20
N PRO A 173 -18.69 5.60 12.11
CA PRO A 173 -19.72 4.61 12.32
C PRO A 173 -19.95 4.23 13.79
N TYR A 174 -19.39 5.02 14.71
CA TYR A 174 -19.29 4.72 16.13
C TYR A 174 -19.57 5.98 16.96
N SER A 175 -19.83 5.81 18.25
CA SER A 175 -20.16 6.93 19.13
C SER A 175 -18.93 7.79 19.39
N THR A 176 -18.99 9.08 19.10
CA THR A 176 -17.93 10.07 19.39
C THR A 176 -18.05 10.68 20.80
N ARG A 177 -19.10 10.32 21.56
CA ARG A 177 -19.24 10.76 22.96
C ARG A 177 -18.11 10.17 23.81
N GLY A 178 -17.40 11.04 24.52
CA GLY A 178 -16.26 10.69 25.37
C GLY A 178 -14.98 10.29 24.62
N THR A 179 -14.91 10.38 23.28
CA THR A 179 -13.69 10.00 22.53
C THR A 179 -12.70 11.15 22.35
N LYS A 180 -13.13 12.41 22.50
CA LYS A 180 -12.31 13.60 22.24
C LYS A 180 -11.24 13.79 23.33
N ILE A 181 -10.02 14.10 22.90
CA ILE A 181 -8.96 14.57 23.79
C ILE A 181 -9.16 16.07 24.02
N THR A 182 -9.60 16.43 25.22
CA THR A 182 -9.63 17.82 25.68
C THR A 182 -8.21 18.25 26.04
N ALA A 183 -7.66 19.25 25.33
CA ALA A 183 -6.34 19.82 25.62
C ALA A 183 -6.40 20.67 26.89
N GLY A 184 -5.82 20.16 27.98
CA GLY A 184 -5.73 20.82 29.29
C GLY A 184 -4.87 20.00 30.26
N PRO A 185 -4.52 20.53 31.45
CA PRO A 185 -3.81 19.78 32.47
C PRO A 185 -4.57 18.49 32.75
N LEU A 186 -3.89 17.35 32.64
CA LEU A 186 -4.44 16.00 32.86
C LEU A 186 -5.36 15.99 34.11
N PRO A 187 -6.69 15.80 33.96
CA PRO A 187 -7.52 15.53 35.10
C PRO A 187 -7.09 14.18 35.65
N SER A 188 -6.80 14.16 36.94
CA SER A 188 -6.54 12.96 37.71
C SER A 188 -7.62 11.89 37.43
N PRO A 189 -7.31 10.58 37.47
CA PRO A 189 -8.32 9.52 37.38
C PRO A 189 -9.22 9.43 38.65
N ARG A 190 -9.44 10.56 39.33
CA ARG A 190 -10.34 10.70 40.46
C ARG A 190 -11.76 10.96 39.96
N ILE A 191 -12.70 10.25 40.56
CA ILE A 191 -14.14 10.43 40.38
C ILE A 191 -14.49 11.89 40.71
N GLY A 192 -15.12 12.62 39.78
CA GLY A 192 -15.74 13.93 40.06
C GLY A 192 -15.26 15.16 39.28
N GLU A 193 -14.32 15.07 38.33
CA GLU A 193 -13.88 16.22 37.51
C GLU A 193 -14.44 16.17 36.07
N GLY A 194 -15.74 15.91 35.94
CA GLY A 194 -16.47 16.04 34.67
C GLY A 194 -16.88 17.48 34.37
N VAL A 195 -17.14 17.79 33.09
CA VAL A 195 -17.67 19.11 32.67
C VAL A 195 -19.20 19.06 32.49
N GLU A 196 -19.76 17.89 32.18
CA GLU A 196 -21.19 17.69 31.99
C GLU A 196 -21.88 17.24 33.28
N PHE A 197 -22.99 17.92 33.62
CA PHE A 197 -23.82 17.59 34.77
C PHE A 197 -24.49 16.22 34.57
N HIS A 198 -24.31 15.30 35.52
CA HIS A 198 -24.89 13.96 35.51
C HIS A 198 -26.13 13.88 36.40
N ALA A 199 -25.96 14.17 37.70
CA ALA A 199 -27.03 14.06 38.69
C ALA A 199 -26.78 14.98 39.90
N ILE A 200 -27.77 15.09 40.79
CA ILE A 200 -27.62 15.72 42.11
C ILE A 200 -27.65 14.61 43.16
N ARG A 201 -26.61 14.55 44.00
CA ARG A 201 -26.52 13.61 45.12
C ARG A 201 -26.29 14.32 46.44
N GLU A 202 -26.51 13.62 47.55
CA GLU A 202 -26.14 14.13 48.88
C GLU A 202 -24.61 14.27 48.95
N TYR A 203 -24.14 15.37 49.53
CA TYR A 203 -22.72 15.68 49.70
C TYR A 203 -22.08 14.68 50.66
N GLN A 204 -20.92 14.13 50.30
CA GLN A 204 -20.16 13.25 51.16
C GLN A 204 -18.91 13.96 51.70
N PRO A 205 -18.52 13.73 52.96
CA PRO A 205 -17.27 14.24 53.51
C PRO A 205 -16.07 13.80 52.65
N GLY A 206 -15.37 14.76 52.06
CA GLY A 206 -14.27 14.53 51.10
C GLY A 206 -14.54 15.12 49.71
N ASP A 207 -15.79 15.45 49.39
CA ASP A 207 -16.15 16.14 48.16
C ASP A 207 -15.63 17.59 48.14
N PRO A 208 -15.21 18.13 46.98
CA PRO A 208 -14.83 19.54 46.87
C PRO A 208 -16.01 20.49 47.15
N LEU A 209 -15.83 21.54 47.96
CA LEU A 209 -16.92 22.50 48.23
C LEU A 209 -17.45 23.21 46.97
N LYS A 210 -16.63 23.29 45.90
CA LYS A 210 -17.01 23.90 44.62
C LYS A 210 -18.15 23.18 43.89
N ILE A 211 -18.43 21.92 44.22
CA ILE A 211 -19.50 21.14 43.59
C ILE A 211 -20.84 21.22 44.35
N ILE A 212 -20.93 21.96 45.45
CA ILE A 212 -22.18 22.11 46.22
C ILE A 212 -23.23 22.84 45.39
N ASN A 213 -24.41 22.24 45.27
CA ASN A 213 -25.56 22.85 44.62
C ASN A 213 -26.43 23.57 45.65
N TRP A 214 -26.12 24.84 45.92
CA TRP A 214 -26.84 25.66 46.91
C TRP A 214 -28.34 25.75 46.65
N LYS A 215 -28.77 25.72 45.38
CA LYS A 215 -30.20 25.77 45.01
C LYS A 215 -30.93 24.49 45.39
N ALA A 216 -30.30 23.34 45.20
CA ALA A 216 -30.86 22.05 45.64
C ALA A 216 -30.82 21.92 47.16
N THR A 217 -29.72 22.32 47.80
CA THR A 217 -29.56 22.35 49.26
C THR A 217 -30.64 23.18 49.94
N ALA A 218 -30.97 24.36 49.40
CA ALA A 218 -32.02 25.23 49.95
C ALA A 218 -33.44 24.62 49.86
N LYS A 219 -33.67 23.68 48.93
CA LYS A 219 -34.97 23.00 48.76
C LYS A 219 -35.11 21.73 49.59
N THR A 220 -34.02 20.97 49.75
CA THR A 220 -34.05 19.66 50.41
C THR A 220 -33.66 19.73 51.90
N GLY A 221 -33.05 20.84 52.35
CA GLY A 221 -32.55 21.00 53.73
C GLY A 221 -31.30 20.18 54.04
N LYS A 222 -30.76 19.46 53.05
CA LYS A 222 -29.54 18.64 53.14
C LYS A 222 -28.51 19.17 52.15
N ILE A 223 -27.22 19.10 52.49
CA ILE A 223 -26.16 19.58 51.59
C ILE A 223 -26.13 18.67 50.36
N MET A 224 -26.46 19.23 49.19
CA MET A 224 -26.45 18.52 47.91
C MET A 224 -25.23 18.92 47.08
N ALA A 225 -24.69 17.98 46.32
CA ALA A 225 -23.58 18.19 45.39
C ALA A 225 -23.98 17.81 43.96
N ASN A 226 -23.50 18.60 42.98
CA ASN A 226 -23.54 18.23 41.58
C ASN A 226 -22.54 17.10 41.33
N GLU A 227 -23.05 15.99 40.82
CA GLU A 227 -22.24 14.93 40.25
C GLU A 227 -22.05 15.22 38.77
N TYR A 228 -20.79 15.30 38.33
CA TYR A 228 -20.43 15.49 36.93
C TYR A 228 -19.95 14.17 36.34
N GLU A 229 -20.38 13.86 35.11
CA GLU A 229 -19.86 12.71 34.39
C GLU A 229 -18.44 13.02 33.95
N SER A 230 -17.46 12.28 34.48
CA SER A 230 -16.09 12.33 33.96
C SER A 230 -16.15 12.03 32.46
N GLU A 231 -15.58 12.92 31.62
CA GLU A 231 -15.32 12.62 30.21
C GLU A 231 -14.37 11.42 30.15
N ARG A 232 -14.91 10.22 30.21
CA ARG A 232 -14.12 9.00 30.14
C ARG A 232 -13.72 8.82 28.70
N LYS A 233 -12.44 9.05 28.44
CA LYS A 233 -11.78 8.79 27.16
C LYS A 233 -12.12 7.39 26.64
N VAL A 234 -12.88 7.32 25.57
CA VAL A 234 -13.17 6.07 24.85
C VAL A 234 -12.19 5.96 23.68
N ASP A 235 -11.29 4.99 23.76
CA ASP A 235 -10.34 4.70 22.69
C ASP A 235 -11.00 3.86 21.58
N VAL A 236 -10.47 3.96 20.37
CA VAL A 236 -10.90 3.14 19.23
C VAL A 236 -9.80 2.16 18.85
N ILE A 237 -10.14 0.89 18.59
CA ILE A 237 -9.17 -0.07 18.06
C ILE A 237 -9.61 -0.46 16.66
N PHE A 238 -8.72 -0.20 15.71
CA PHE A 238 -8.87 -0.62 14.32
C PHE A 238 -8.27 -2.01 14.17
N ILE A 239 -9.07 -2.98 13.74
CA ILE A 239 -8.65 -4.37 13.56
C ILE A 239 -8.82 -4.72 12.10
N VAL A 240 -7.73 -4.89 11.37
CA VAL A 240 -7.75 -5.20 9.93
C VAL A 240 -7.41 -6.68 9.73
N ASP A 241 -8.37 -7.41 9.18
CA ASP A 241 -8.22 -8.82 8.84
C ASP A 241 -7.54 -8.99 7.48
N ALA A 242 -6.32 -9.52 7.50
CA ALA A 242 -5.55 -9.78 6.30
C ALA A 242 -5.78 -11.19 5.73
N SER A 243 -6.92 -11.81 5.96
CA SER A 243 -7.20 -13.15 5.39
C SER A 243 -7.09 -13.19 3.86
N TYR A 244 -6.31 -14.16 3.35
CA TYR A 244 -6.15 -14.43 1.92
C TYR A 244 -7.46 -14.76 1.18
N ARG A 245 -8.48 -15.23 1.91
CA ARG A 245 -9.83 -15.44 1.32
C ARG A 245 -10.46 -14.12 0.87
N GLY A 246 -10.16 -13.02 1.56
CA GLY A 246 -10.61 -11.67 1.24
C GLY A 246 -9.68 -10.89 0.30
N ARG A 247 -8.60 -11.49 -0.23
CA ARG A 247 -7.54 -10.78 -0.98
C ARG A 247 -8.02 -9.86 -2.09
N ARG A 248 -9.13 -10.19 -2.77
CA ARG A 248 -9.69 -9.39 -3.88
C ARG A 248 -10.21 -8.03 -3.42
N VAL A 249 -10.65 -7.92 -2.17
CA VAL A 249 -11.21 -6.69 -1.58
C VAL A 249 -10.36 -6.20 -0.41
N PHE A 250 -9.15 -6.73 -0.24
CA PHE A 250 -8.28 -6.38 0.87
C PHE A 250 -7.87 -4.91 0.83
N ASP A 251 -7.52 -4.37 -0.34
CA ASP A 251 -7.19 -2.94 -0.47
C ASP A 251 -8.36 -2.03 -0.07
N HIS A 252 -9.61 -2.47 -0.29
CA HIS A 252 -10.79 -1.73 0.18
C HIS A 252 -10.91 -1.74 1.72
N LEU A 253 -10.56 -2.85 2.40
CA LEU A 253 -10.48 -2.88 3.87
C LEU A 253 -9.43 -1.89 4.38
N VAL A 254 -8.27 -1.86 3.73
CA VAL A 254 -7.16 -0.98 4.09
C VAL A 254 -7.54 0.50 3.87
N ARG A 255 -8.15 0.84 2.73
CA ARG A 255 -8.69 2.19 2.46
C ARG A 255 -9.73 2.60 3.49
N ALA A 256 -10.66 1.70 3.84
CA ALA A 256 -11.67 1.95 4.86
C ALA A 256 -11.04 2.23 6.23
N ALA A 257 -10.03 1.45 6.62
CA ALA A 257 -9.31 1.63 7.87
C ALA A 257 -8.54 2.97 7.89
N ALA A 258 -7.78 3.27 6.83
CA ALA A 258 -7.04 4.53 6.70
C ALA A 258 -7.97 5.76 6.76
N SER A 259 -9.11 5.69 6.08
CA SER A 259 -10.12 6.75 6.05
C SER A 259 -10.72 7.01 7.43
N LEU A 260 -11.09 5.95 8.14
CA LEU A 260 -11.66 6.07 9.49
C LEU A 260 -10.61 6.43 10.55
N MET A 261 -9.34 6.08 10.36
CA MET A 261 -8.24 6.58 11.19
C MET A 261 -8.01 8.08 11.00
N LEU A 262 -8.13 8.60 9.77
CA LEU A 262 -8.05 10.04 9.53
C LEU A 262 -9.22 10.76 10.23
N ASN A 263 -10.41 10.17 10.17
CA ASN A 263 -11.55 10.67 10.91
C ASN A 263 -11.29 10.67 12.43
N ALA A 264 -10.77 9.58 12.99
CA ALA A 264 -10.37 9.51 14.40
C ALA A 264 -9.34 10.59 14.77
N LEU A 265 -8.32 10.82 13.91
CA LEU A 265 -7.35 11.89 14.09
C LEU A 265 -8.02 13.28 14.10
N ASN A 266 -8.88 13.57 13.14
CA ASN A 266 -9.57 14.86 13.02
C ASN A 266 -10.50 15.12 14.21
N ASN A 267 -11.11 14.07 14.77
CA ASN A 267 -11.94 14.13 15.96
C ASN A 267 -11.14 14.15 17.28
N GLY A 268 -9.81 14.11 17.23
CA GLY A 268 -8.96 14.03 18.43
C GLY A 268 -9.20 12.75 19.23
N THR A 269 -9.62 11.66 18.58
CA THR A 269 -9.83 10.35 19.20
C THR A 269 -8.53 9.56 19.22
N SER A 270 -8.18 9.01 20.38
CA SER A 270 -7.06 8.06 20.48
C SER A 270 -7.44 6.73 19.85
N PHE A 271 -6.50 6.13 19.13
CA PHE A 271 -6.73 4.85 18.50
C PHE A 271 -5.52 3.93 18.47
N GLY A 272 -5.77 2.62 18.44
CA GLY A 272 -4.78 1.57 18.19
C GLY A 272 -5.05 0.83 16.89
N LEU A 273 -4.06 0.07 16.41
CA LEU A 273 -4.17 -0.74 15.19
C LEU A 273 -3.71 -2.17 15.47
N LEU A 274 -4.56 -3.14 15.13
CA LEU A 274 -4.21 -4.54 14.97
C LEU A 274 -4.28 -4.90 13.49
N LEU A 275 -3.15 -5.22 12.88
CA LEU A 275 -3.07 -5.80 11.54
C LEU A 275 -2.85 -7.31 11.69
N ALA A 276 -3.88 -8.08 11.35
CA ALA A 276 -3.90 -9.53 11.54
C ALA A 276 -3.29 -10.26 10.33
N GLU A 277 -1.97 -10.14 10.17
CA GLU A 277 -1.18 -10.83 9.15
C GLU A 277 -0.51 -12.10 9.70
N ALA A 278 0.35 -12.73 8.90
CA ALA A 278 1.20 -13.86 9.31
C ALA A 278 1.95 -13.56 10.62
N VAL A 279 2.54 -12.37 10.69
CA VAL A 279 3.15 -11.82 11.90
C VAL A 279 2.20 -10.72 12.40
N PRO A 280 1.49 -10.92 13.52
CA PRO A 280 0.57 -9.92 14.03
C PRO A 280 1.30 -8.63 14.34
N LEU A 281 0.75 -7.52 13.84
CA LEU A 281 1.26 -6.20 14.15
C LEU A 281 0.27 -5.46 15.04
N TRP A 282 0.72 -5.14 16.25
CA TRP A 282 -0.02 -4.35 17.22
C TRP A 282 0.63 -2.99 17.42
N VAL A 283 -0.09 -1.93 17.05
CA VAL A 283 0.23 -0.55 17.40
C VAL A 283 -0.62 -0.17 18.61
N ARG A 284 0.04 0.17 19.72
CA ARG A 284 -0.62 0.64 20.94
C ARG A 284 -1.47 1.88 20.66
N VAL A 285 -2.48 2.05 21.49
CA VAL A 285 -3.34 3.24 21.46
C VAL A 285 -2.51 4.48 21.72
N ASP A 286 -2.60 5.44 20.81
CA ASP A 286 -1.98 6.75 20.89
C ASP A 286 -2.80 7.76 20.07
N TYR A 287 -2.36 9.01 19.93
CA TYR A 287 -3.06 10.05 19.18
C TYR A 287 -2.11 10.98 18.41
N GLY A 288 -2.71 11.80 17.55
CA GLY A 288 -2.00 12.84 16.82
C GLY A 288 -1.40 12.39 15.49
N LYS A 289 -0.88 13.37 14.73
CA LYS A 289 -0.47 13.18 13.33
C LYS A 289 0.64 12.14 13.16
N ARG A 290 1.63 12.13 14.06
CA ARG A 290 2.75 11.18 14.00
C ARG A 290 2.27 9.74 14.14
N HIS A 291 1.33 9.49 15.06
CA HIS A 291 0.75 8.18 15.26
C HIS A 291 -0.10 7.74 14.06
N PHE A 292 -0.88 8.67 13.49
CA PHE A 292 -1.63 8.42 12.26
C PHE A 292 -0.71 7.98 11.11
N PHE A 293 0.34 8.75 10.78
CA PHE A 293 1.27 8.39 9.71
C PHE A 293 1.98 7.06 9.97
N LYS A 294 2.35 6.77 11.23
CA LYS A 294 2.89 5.45 11.60
C LYS A 294 1.91 4.31 11.29
N CYS A 295 0.62 4.49 11.55
CA CYS A 295 -0.39 3.48 11.20
C CYS A 295 -0.58 3.35 9.69
N ILE A 296 -0.56 4.47 8.96
CA ILE A 296 -0.62 4.48 7.49
C ILE A 296 0.57 3.74 6.88
N ASP A 297 1.77 3.86 7.44
CA ASP A 297 2.94 3.12 6.96
C ASP A 297 2.72 1.60 7.04
N PHE A 298 2.22 1.10 8.17
CA PHE A 298 1.88 -0.32 8.30
C PHE A 298 0.74 -0.75 7.38
N LEU A 299 -0.26 0.09 7.18
CA LEU A 299 -1.35 -0.18 6.22
C LEU A 299 -0.85 -0.17 4.76
N SER A 300 0.17 0.63 4.45
CA SER A 300 0.76 0.72 3.11
C SER A 300 1.52 -0.56 2.75
N THR A 301 2.16 -1.20 3.73
CA THR A 301 2.93 -2.45 3.53
C THR A 301 2.09 -3.71 3.69
N ALA A 302 0.86 -3.59 4.19
CA ALA A 302 0.02 -4.73 4.53
C ALA A 302 -0.27 -5.64 3.33
N LYS A 303 -0.24 -6.96 3.53
CA LYS A 303 -0.51 -7.97 2.49
C LYS A 303 -1.44 -9.06 3.01
N PRO A 304 -2.37 -9.55 2.17
CA PRO A 304 -3.25 -10.63 2.56
C PRO A 304 -2.44 -11.92 2.72
N ASP A 305 -2.66 -12.62 3.83
CA ASP A 305 -1.91 -13.80 4.24
C ASP A 305 -2.81 -15.03 4.44
N ARG A 306 -2.21 -16.21 4.22
CA ARG A 306 -2.89 -17.51 4.32
C ARG A 306 -2.98 -18.01 5.76
N ASN A 307 -2.08 -17.58 6.64
CA ASN A 307 -2.07 -17.95 8.04
C ASN A 307 -3.03 -17.05 8.83
N ASN A 308 -4.31 -17.46 8.87
CA ASN A 308 -5.35 -16.69 9.53
C ASN A 308 -5.43 -17.01 11.03
N MET A 309 -4.58 -16.38 11.85
CA MET A 309 -4.58 -16.55 13.31
C MET A 309 -5.37 -15.45 14.07
N ILE A 310 -6.25 -14.72 13.38
CA ILE A 310 -6.89 -13.54 13.95
C ILE A 310 -7.67 -13.82 15.25
N ALA A 311 -8.38 -14.95 15.36
CA ALA A 311 -9.12 -15.32 16.58
C ALA A 311 -8.19 -15.38 17.80
N TYR A 312 -7.06 -16.07 17.66
CA TYR A 312 -6.05 -16.18 18.71
C TYR A 312 -5.40 -14.83 19.03
N GLN A 313 -5.05 -14.06 17.99
CA GLN A 313 -4.43 -12.74 18.16
C GLN A 313 -5.35 -11.78 18.93
N VAL A 314 -6.64 -11.76 18.56
CA VAL A 314 -7.67 -10.96 19.23
C VAL A 314 -7.86 -11.42 20.67
N GLU A 315 -8.00 -12.72 20.92
CA GLU A 315 -8.14 -13.25 22.28
C GLU A 315 -6.96 -12.85 23.18
N HIS A 316 -5.73 -13.01 22.67
CA HIS A 316 -4.51 -12.67 23.40
C HIS A 316 -4.42 -11.16 23.69
N LEU A 317 -4.72 -10.31 22.70
CA LEU A 317 -4.62 -8.86 22.84
C LEU A 317 -5.75 -8.27 23.67
N ILE A 318 -6.95 -8.85 23.65
CA ILE A 318 -8.04 -8.44 24.54
C ILE A 318 -7.62 -8.59 26.01
N ARG A 319 -6.99 -9.72 26.36
CA ARG A 319 -6.58 -10.01 27.74
C ARG A 319 -5.40 -9.16 28.22
N SER A 320 -4.57 -8.67 27.31
CA SER A 320 -3.27 -8.08 27.65
C SER A 320 -3.09 -6.61 27.28
N ARG A 321 -3.79 -6.11 26.26
CA ARG A 321 -3.50 -4.80 25.63
C ARG A 321 -4.72 -3.94 25.31
N PHE A 322 -5.91 -4.49 25.10
CA PHE A 322 -7.09 -3.69 24.73
C PHE A 322 -7.62 -2.90 25.94
N PRO A 323 -7.92 -1.60 25.80
CA PRO A 323 -8.59 -0.84 26.86
C PRO A 323 -10.01 -1.37 27.13
N ALA A 324 -10.39 -1.53 28.39
CA ALA A 324 -11.63 -2.20 28.80
C ALA A 324 -12.97 -1.61 28.27
N ARG A 325 -12.96 -0.38 27.75
CA ARG A 325 -14.15 0.30 27.18
C ARG A 325 -13.96 0.76 25.74
N ALA A 326 -12.93 0.25 25.06
CA ALA A 326 -12.66 0.65 23.68
C ALA A 326 -13.82 0.29 22.75
N GLN A 327 -14.01 1.09 21.70
CA GLN A 327 -14.86 0.73 20.57
C GLN A 327 -14.01 0.00 19.52
N LEU A 328 -14.49 -1.12 19.02
CA LEU A 328 -13.73 -1.95 18.06
C LEU A 328 -14.29 -1.76 16.66
N LEU A 329 -13.46 -1.27 15.75
CA LEU A 329 -13.75 -1.22 14.32
C LEU A 329 -13.05 -2.39 13.65
N TYR A 330 -13.83 -3.36 13.19
CA TYR A 330 -13.34 -4.59 12.63
C TYR A 330 -13.52 -4.62 11.10
N PHE A 331 -12.42 -4.59 10.37
CA PHE A 331 -12.38 -4.60 8.91
C PHE A 331 -12.15 -6.04 8.45
N SER A 332 -13.24 -6.75 8.14
CA SER A 332 -13.17 -8.15 7.70
C SER A 332 -14.29 -8.55 6.76
N THR A 333 -13.96 -9.38 5.78
CA THR A 333 -14.96 -10.04 4.93
C THR A 333 -15.80 -11.10 5.68
N LEU A 334 -15.39 -11.50 6.89
CA LEU A 334 -16.01 -12.57 7.70
C LEU A 334 -16.17 -13.91 6.95
N LEU A 335 -15.32 -14.18 5.96
CA LEU A 335 -15.39 -15.37 5.10
C LEU A 335 -14.87 -16.65 5.77
N THR A 336 -13.95 -16.51 6.72
CA THR A 336 -13.31 -17.64 7.41
C THR A 336 -14.03 -17.94 8.73
N GLU A 337 -13.76 -19.08 9.36
CA GLU A 337 -14.28 -19.33 10.71
C GLU A 337 -13.53 -18.49 11.73
N GLU A 338 -12.21 -18.29 11.58
CA GLU A 338 -11.43 -17.54 12.57
C GLU A 338 -11.80 -16.05 12.60
N SER A 339 -12.18 -15.47 11.46
CA SER A 339 -12.69 -14.08 11.42
C SER A 339 -14.03 -13.94 12.14
N ARG A 340 -14.91 -14.94 12.00
CA ARG A 340 -16.19 -15.00 12.72
C ARG A 340 -15.99 -15.26 14.20
N GLU A 341 -15.06 -16.13 14.56
CA GLU A 341 -14.74 -16.43 15.95
C GLU A 341 -14.14 -15.22 16.64
N ALA A 342 -13.24 -14.48 15.99
CA ALA A 342 -12.72 -13.21 16.51
C ALA A 342 -13.87 -12.23 16.87
N LEU A 343 -14.88 -12.11 16.01
CA LEU A 343 -16.07 -11.30 16.30
C LEU A 343 -16.86 -11.81 17.52
N ARG A 344 -17.07 -13.13 17.62
CA ARG A 344 -17.73 -13.73 18.79
C ARG A 344 -16.93 -13.47 20.06
N THR A 345 -15.61 -13.63 20.03
CA THR A 345 -14.71 -13.37 21.16
C THR A 345 -14.81 -11.90 21.57
N MET A 346 -14.66 -10.95 20.65
CA MET A 346 -14.79 -9.52 20.95
C MET A 346 -16.12 -9.18 21.63
N SER A 347 -17.22 -9.72 21.10
CA SER A 347 -18.56 -9.53 21.65
C SER A 347 -18.72 -10.16 23.04
N ALA A 348 -18.21 -11.38 23.25
CA ALA A 348 -18.28 -12.10 24.52
C ALA A 348 -17.54 -11.38 25.66
N TYR A 349 -16.46 -10.65 25.34
CA TYR A 349 -15.75 -9.79 26.29
C TYR A 349 -16.44 -8.44 26.54
N GLY A 350 -17.61 -8.19 25.93
CA GLY A 350 -18.44 -7.00 26.18
C GLY A 350 -18.07 -5.78 25.33
N TYR A 351 -17.23 -5.93 24.31
CA TYR A 351 -16.87 -4.83 23.42
C TYR A 351 -18.00 -4.48 22.45
N ARG A 352 -18.15 -3.18 22.17
CA ARG A 352 -18.99 -2.72 21.06
C ARG A 352 -18.19 -2.84 19.76
N VAL A 353 -18.61 -3.77 18.89
CA VAL A 353 -17.94 -4.04 17.62
C VAL A 353 -18.77 -3.49 16.47
N VAL A 354 -18.14 -2.71 15.61
CA VAL A 354 -18.65 -2.29 14.30
C VAL A 354 -17.80 -2.98 13.24
N VAL A 355 -18.42 -3.80 12.41
CA VAL A 355 -17.76 -4.55 11.35
C VAL A 355 -17.98 -3.85 10.01
N ILE A 356 -16.91 -3.52 9.31
CA ILE A 356 -16.97 -3.10 7.90
C ILE A 356 -16.62 -4.33 7.06
N SER A 357 -17.63 -4.86 6.37
CA SER A 357 -17.54 -6.11 5.64
C SER A 357 -17.78 -5.91 4.14
N PRO A 358 -16.72 -5.71 3.34
CA PRO A 358 -16.86 -5.63 1.90
C PRO A 358 -17.28 -6.98 1.30
N ASP A 359 -18.17 -6.95 0.30
CA ASP A 359 -18.56 -8.13 -0.46
C ASP A 359 -17.38 -8.61 -1.34
N PRO A 360 -16.77 -9.77 -1.04
CA PRO A 360 -15.65 -10.32 -1.80
C PRO A 360 -16.02 -10.67 -3.25
N TYR A 361 -17.31 -10.72 -3.57
CA TYR A 361 -17.83 -11.04 -4.90
C TYR A 361 -18.20 -9.80 -5.71
N SER A 362 -18.13 -8.59 -5.16
CA SER A 362 -18.44 -7.33 -5.87
C SER A 362 -17.63 -7.12 -7.16
N LEU A 363 -16.35 -7.49 -7.12
CA LEU A 363 -15.41 -7.35 -8.24
C LEU A 363 -15.39 -8.57 -9.18
N VAL A 364 -16.30 -9.55 -8.98
CA VAL A 364 -16.42 -10.70 -9.87
C VAL A 364 -17.33 -10.32 -11.04
N GLU A 365 -16.81 -10.44 -12.26
CA GLU A 365 -17.57 -10.27 -13.51
C GLU A 365 -17.83 -11.65 -14.13
N PRO A 366 -19.04 -12.23 -13.96
CA PRO A 366 -19.36 -13.53 -14.53
C PRO A 366 -19.47 -13.46 -16.05
N LYS A 367 -18.91 -14.45 -16.75
CA LYS A 367 -18.91 -14.57 -18.22
C LYS A 367 -19.98 -15.54 -18.72
N THR A 368 -20.41 -16.47 -17.86
CA THR A 368 -21.41 -17.51 -18.18
C THR A 368 -22.62 -17.41 -17.25
N LYS A 369 -23.74 -18.00 -17.65
CA LYS A 369 -24.95 -18.07 -16.81
C LYS A 369 -24.70 -18.89 -15.55
N GLU A 370 -23.89 -19.93 -15.64
CA GLU A 370 -23.48 -20.79 -14.53
C GLU A 370 -22.67 -19.99 -13.50
N GLU A 371 -21.74 -19.14 -13.95
CA GLU A 371 -20.97 -18.25 -13.08
C GLU A 371 -21.86 -17.20 -12.41
N GLU A 372 -22.82 -16.63 -13.13
CA GLU A 372 -23.79 -15.67 -12.58
C GLU A 372 -24.63 -16.32 -11.45
N LEU A 373 -25.15 -17.52 -11.70
CA LEU A 373 -25.88 -18.31 -10.70
C LEU A 373 -25.00 -18.65 -9.49
N ALA A 374 -23.75 -19.06 -9.73
CA ALA A 374 -22.80 -19.36 -8.66
C ALA A 374 -22.54 -18.14 -7.77
N VAL A 375 -22.26 -16.97 -8.36
CA VAL A 375 -22.07 -15.71 -7.61
C VAL A 375 -23.33 -15.35 -6.81
N ARG A 376 -24.52 -15.53 -7.39
CA ARG A 376 -25.78 -15.27 -6.70
C ARG A 376 -25.97 -16.19 -5.48
N ILE A 377 -25.70 -17.48 -5.62
CA ILE A 377 -25.75 -18.45 -4.50
C ILE A 377 -24.74 -18.07 -3.42
N LEU A 378 -23.52 -17.70 -3.79
CA LEU A 378 -22.47 -17.28 -2.85
C LEU A 378 -22.87 -16.02 -2.07
N ARG A 379 -23.44 -15.01 -2.74
CA ARG A 379 -23.98 -13.81 -2.08
C ARG A 379 -25.13 -14.13 -1.12
N LEU A 380 -26.04 -15.04 -1.49
CA LEU A 380 -27.11 -15.49 -0.60
C LEU A 380 -26.57 -16.19 0.66
N LYS A 381 -25.60 -17.09 0.49
CA LYS A 381 -24.91 -17.75 1.61
C LYS A 381 -24.22 -16.73 2.52
N ARG A 382 -23.48 -15.78 1.94
CA ARG A 382 -22.86 -14.67 2.67
C ARG A 382 -23.89 -13.87 3.46
N LYS A 383 -25.00 -13.45 2.84
CA LYS A 383 -26.03 -12.66 3.50
C LYS A 383 -26.66 -13.40 4.68
N ALA A 384 -26.92 -14.70 4.54
CA ALA A 384 -27.40 -15.53 5.65
C ALA A 384 -26.38 -15.63 6.79
N GLN A 385 -25.09 -15.75 6.45
CA GLN A 385 -23.99 -15.79 7.42
C GLN A 385 -23.83 -14.46 8.17
N LEU A 386 -23.85 -13.32 7.47
CA LEU A 386 -23.77 -12.00 8.09
C LEU A 386 -24.95 -11.74 9.03
N ARG A 387 -26.17 -12.15 8.66
CA ARG A 387 -27.35 -12.06 9.55
C ARG A 387 -27.16 -12.82 10.87
N ARG A 388 -26.53 -14.00 10.84
CA ARG A 388 -26.19 -14.74 12.07
C ARG A 388 -25.13 -14.02 12.89
N MET A 389 -24.19 -13.34 12.23
CA MET A 389 -23.12 -12.61 12.90
C MET A 389 -23.56 -11.26 13.48
N ALA A 390 -24.66 -10.69 12.98
CA ALA A 390 -25.20 -9.41 13.45
C ALA A 390 -25.62 -9.41 14.92
N THR A 391 -25.80 -10.58 15.55
CA THR A 391 -26.03 -10.69 17.00
C THR A 391 -24.79 -10.29 17.83
N TYR A 392 -23.59 -10.34 17.24
CA TYR A 392 -22.33 -10.08 17.94
C TYR A 392 -21.79 -8.65 17.72
N GLY A 393 -22.36 -7.90 16.78
CA GLY A 393 -21.94 -6.53 16.47
C GLY A 393 -22.72 -5.91 15.32
N ILE A 394 -22.53 -4.62 15.10
CA ILE A 394 -23.15 -3.90 13.97
C ILE A 394 -22.35 -4.25 12.71
N ILE A 395 -23.02 -4.77 11.68
CA ILE A 395 -22.36 -5.17 10.43
C ILE A 395 -22.77 -4.23 9.30
N ILE A 396 -21.79 -3.57 8.72
CA ILE A 396 -21.91 -2.76 7.51
C ILE A 396 -21.50 -3.65 6.33
N ASP A 397 -22.48 -4.24 5.64
CA ASP A 397 -22.25 -5.01 4.42
C ASP A 397 -22.06 -4.06 3.24
N TRP A 398 -20.86 -4.04 2.68
CA TRP A 398 -20.44 -3.02 1.75
C TRP A 398 -20.16 -3.59 0.36
N ASP A 399 -20.93 -3.15 -0.63
CA ASP A 399 -20.55 -3.35 -2.04
C ASP A 399 -19.45 -2.35 -2.41
N VAL A 400 -18.23 -2.82 -2.66
CA VAL A 400 -17.06 -1.96 -2.95
C VAL A 400 -17.20 -1.14 -4.24
N LYS A 401 -18.20 -1.43 -5.08
CA LYS A 401 -18.57 -0.58 -6.23
C LYS A 401 -19.25 0.73 -5.82
N LYS A 402 -19.78 0.79 -4.60
CA LYS A 402 -20.38 1.99 -4.02
C LYS A 402 -19.41 2.67 -3.05
N PRO A 403 -19.44 4.01 -2.91
CA PRO A 403 -18.64 4.71 -1.92
C PRO A 403 -18.93 4.21 -0.50
N LEU A 404 -17.89 4.09 0.34
CA LEU A 404 -18.03 3.59 1.71
C LEU A 404 -18.99 4.45 2.54
N LYS A 405 -19.03 5.78 2.32
CA LYS A 405 -19.95 6.68 3.02
C LYS A 405 -21.42 6.27 2.87
N ALA A 406 -21.80 5.74 1.72
CA ALA A 406 -23.17 5.32 1.44
C ALA A 406 -23.54 4.08 2.26
N ALA A 407 -22.64 3.08 2.29
CA ALA A 407 -22.83 1.87 3.08
C ALA A 407 -22.91 2.17 4.59
N ILE A 408 -22.09 3.12 5.08
CA ILE A 408 -22.15 3.54 6.49
C ILE A 408 -23.49 4.24 6.80
N ALA A 409 -23.94 5.15 5.92
CA ALA A 409 -25.18 5.89 6.12
C ALA A 409 -26.42 4.98 6.18
N GLU A 410 -26.49 3.94 5.33
CA GLU A 410 -27.60 2.96 5.30
C GLU A 410 -27.82 2.23 6.63
N VAL A 411 -26.77 2.08 7.45
CA VAL A 411 -26.84 1.34 8.72
C VAL A 411 -27.07 2.27 9.92
N ILE A 412 -26.62 3.52 9.83
CA ILE A 412 -26.59 4.46 10.97
C ILE A 412 -27.78 5.42 10.95
N HIS A 413 -28.30 5.72 9.76
CA HIS A 413 -29.50 6.52 9.56
C HIS A 413 -30.55 5.67 8.81
N PRO A 414 -31.09 4.61 9.44
CA PRO A 414 -32.04 3.70 8.80
C PRO A 414 -33.37 4.37 8.44
#